data_AF-A0A4Y1Z901-F1
#
_entry.id   AF-A0A4Y1Z901-F1
#
_cell.length_a   1.000
_cell.length_b   1.000
_cell.length_c   1.000
_cell.angle_alpha   90.00
_cell.angle_beta   90.00
_cell.angle_gamma   90.00
#
_symmetry.space_group_name_H-M   'P 1'
#
loop_
_entity.id
_entity.type
_entity.pdbx_description
1 polymer ?
#
loop_
_entity_poly.entity_id
_entity_poly.type
_entity_poly.pdbx_seq_one_letter_code
_entity_poly.pdbx_strand_id
1 'polypeptide(L)' 'MSKVNKLKKIAAELGVSMAQLALAWVLRQEQVASVVVGASKSKQIADNAKAADITLSTETLNLIEQILTD' A
#
# COMPACT_ATOMS: atom_id res chain seq x y z
N MET A 1 -10.40 -17.22 -2.87
CA MET A 1 -10.10 -16.08 -1.97
C MET A 1 -10.10 -14.80 -2.82
N SER A 2 -10.62 -13.68 -2.32
CA SER A 2 -10.56 -12.41 -3.05
C SER A 2 -9.12 -11.88 -3.13
N LYS A 3 -8.78 -11.15 -4.21
CA LYS A 3 -7.49 -10.46 -4.35
C LYS A 3 -7.16 -9.59 -3.13
N VAL A 4 -8.18 -8.89 -2.63
CA VAL A 4 -8.09 -8.07 -1.41
C VAL A 4 -7.62 -8.88 -0.20
N ASN A 5 -8.11 -10.11 -0.02
CA ASN A 5 -7.68 -10.96 1.10
C ASN A 5 -6.23 -11.44 0.94
N LYS A 6 -5.77 -11.67 -0.29
CA LYS A 6 -4.34 -11.99 -0.54
C LYS A 6 -3.46 -10.78 -0.21
N LEU A 7 -3.83 -9.57 -0.65
CA LEU A 7 -3.09 -8.33 -0.35
C LEU A 7 -3.06 -8.00 1.15
N LYS A 8 -4.15 -8.27 1.88
CA LYS A 8 -4.18 -8.10 3.35
C LYS A 8 -3.13 -8.94 4.08
N LYS A 9 -2.76 -10.13 3.56
CA LYS A 9 -1.71 -10.96 4.14
C LYS A 9 -0.34 -10.31 3.99
N ILE A 10 -0.02 -9.80 2.80
CA ILE A 10 1.21 -9.04 2.56
C ILE A 10 1.29 -7.82 3.50
N ALA A 11 0.20 -7.06 3.62
CA ALA A 11 0.17 -5.89 4.50
C ALA A 11 0.48 -6.29 5.95
N ALA A 12 -0.10 -7.40 6.43
CA ALA A 12 0.16 -7.93 7.77
C ALA A 12 1.61 -8.40 7.96
N GLU A 13 2.20 -9.07 6.98
CA GLU A 13 3.60 -9.51 7.00
C GLU A 13 4.58 -8.32 7.05
N LEU A 14 4.24 -7.22 6.40
CA LEU A 14 5.00 -5.96 6.45
C LEU A 14 4.72 -5.12 7.69
N GLY A 15 3.73 -5.49 8.52
CA GLY A 15 3.33 -4.71 9.69
C GLY A 15 2.66 -3.38 9.37
N VAL A 16 2.08 -3.23 8.17
CA VAL A 16 1.46 -1.99 7.69
C VAL A 16 -0.04 -2.17 7.48
N SER A 17 -0.80 -1.07 7.49
CA SER A 17 -2.22 -1.11 7.18
C SER A 17 -2.45 -1.38 5.68
N MET A 18 -3.60 -1.93 5.32
CA MET A 18 -3.95 -2.14 3.90
C MET A 18 -4.00 -0.81 3.13
N ALA A 19 -4.40 0.28 3.79
CA ALA A 19 -4.38 1.62 3.21
C ALA A 19 -2.94 2.08 2.96
N GLN A 20 -2.06 1.91 3.95
CA GLN A 20 -0.64 2.22 3.82
C GLN A 20 0.01 1.45 2.68
N LEU A 21 -0.27 0.14 2.55
CA LEU A 21 0.24 -0.68 1.46
C LEU A 21 -0.20 -0.14 0.09
N ALA A 22 -1.48 0.20 -0.06
CA ALA A 22 -2.00 0.73 -1.31
C ALA A 22 -1.37 2.09 -1.68
N LEU A 23 -1.21 2.98 -0.70
CA LEU A 23 -0.60 4.29 -0.91
C LEU A 23 0.89 4.18 -1.25
N ALA A 24 1.63 3.35 -0.51
CA ALA A 24 3.05 3.07 -0.78
C ALA A 24 3.24 2.42 -2.15
N TRP A 25 2.32 1.52 -2.55
CA TRP A 25 2.33 0.95 -3.89
C TRP A 25 2.20 2.05 -4.94
N VAL A 26 1.25 2.98 -4.84
CA VAL A 26 1.14 4.08 -5.82
C VAL A 26 2.37 5.01 -5.79
N LEU A 27 2.85 5.38 -4.59
CA LEU A 27 4.01 6.27 -4.40
C LEU A 27 5.33 5.70 -4.91
N ARG A 28 5.42 4.37 -5.14
CA ARG A 28 6.64 3.74 -5.68
C ARG A 28 7.01 4.21 -7.08
N GLN A 29 6.04 4.72 -7.85
CA GLN A 29 6.26 5.12 -9.23
C GLN A 29 6.94 6.49 -9.25
N GLU A 30 8.14 6.58 -9.82
CA GLU A 30 8.90 7.84 -9.87
C GLU A 30 8.14 8.96 -10.59
N GLN A 31 7.24 8.61 -11.52
CA GLN A 31 6.39 9.56 -12.24
C GLN A 31 5.26 10.14 -11.36
N VAL A 32 4.98 9.55 -10.19
CA VAL A 32 3.93 9.99 -9.27
C VAL A 32 4.53 10.92 -8.22
N ALA A 33 4.27 12.22 -8.38
CA ALA A 33 4.75 13.22 -7.43
C ALA A 33 3.99 13.21 -6.09
N SER A 34 2.71 12.83 -6.09
CA SER A 34 1.87 12.82 -4.89
C SER A 34 0.64 11.93 -5.06
N VAL A 35 0.08 11.49 -3.92
CA VAL A 35 -1.17 10.74 -3.86
C VAL A 35 -2.21 11.53 -3.07
N VAL A 36 -3.36 11.78 -3.69
CA VAL A 36 -4.48 12.46 -3.04
C VAL A 36 -5.25 11.47 -2.16
N VAL A 37 -5.40 11.78 -0.87
CA VAL A 37 -6.07 10.92 0.11
C VAL A 37 -7.26 11.62 0.77
N GLY A 38 -8.38 10.92 0.84
CA GLY A 38 -9.54 11.31 1.65
C GLY A 38 -9.51 10.66 3.03
N ALA A 39 -9.94 11.38 4.06
CA ALA A 39 -10.07 10.85 5.41
C ALA A 39 -11.31 11.45 6.10
N SER A 40 -12.03 10.62 6.86
CA SER A 40 -13.15 11.06 7.70
C SER A 40 -12.73 11.36 9.14
N LYS A 41 -11.52 10.97 9.53
CA LYS A 41 -10.95 11.20 10.86
C LYS A 41 -9.49 11.67 10.75
N SER A 42 -9.08 12.59 11.61
CA SER A 42 -7.70 13.10 11.67
C SER A 42 -6.64 11.99 11.81
N LYS A 43 -6.94 10.94 12.59
CA LYS A 43 -6.05 9.78 12.74
C LYS A 43 -5.74 9.08 11.41
N GLN A 44 -6.68 9.07 10.45
CA GLN A 44 -6.44 8.46 9.14
C GLN A 44 -5.48 9.30 8.29
N ILE A 45 -5.48 10.64 8.42
CA ILE A 45 -4.49 11.49 7.75
C ILE A 45 -3.08 11.12 8.24
N ALA A 46 -2.90 11.05 9.57
CA ALA A 46 -1.62 10.67 10.16
C ALA A 46 -1.20 9.22 9.80
N ASP A 47 -2.15 8.29 9.70
CA ASP A 47 -1.85 6.91 9.28
C ASP A 47 -1.47 6.82 7.80
N ASN A 48 -2.20 7.53 6.93
CA ASN A 48 -1.92 7.58 5.49
C ASN A 48 -0.58 8.25 5.19
N ALA A 49 -0.21 9.30 5.94
CA ALA A 49 1.05 10.01 5.75
C ALA A 49 2.27 9.09 5.93
N LYS A 50 2.22 8.13 6.86
CA LYS A 50 3.28 7.14 7.08
C LYS A 50 3.56 6.25 5.85
N ALA A 51 2.64 6.20 4.89
CA ALA A 51 2.86 5.44 3.67
C ALA A 51 4.01 5.97 2.81
N ALA A 52 4.35 7.26 2.95
CA ALA A 52 5.48 7.86 2.25
C ALA A 52 6.84 7.30 2.70
N ASP A 53 6.91 6.75 3.93
CA ASP A 53 8.13 6.18 4.50
C ASP A 53 8.27 4.67 4.20
N ILE A 54 7.29 4.06 3.53
CA ILE A 54 7.27 2.62 3.23
C ILE A 54 7.95 2.38 1.89
N THR A 55 9.07 1.65 1.92
CA THR A 55 9.70 1.12 0.71
C THR A 55 9.30 -0.34 0.51
N LEU A 56 8.68 -0.63 -0.64
CA LEU A 56 8.31 -1.99 -1.02
C LEU A 56 9.48 -2.66 -1.75
N SER A 57 9.90 -3.82 -1.26
CA SER A 57 10.95 -4.61 -1.91
C SER A 57 10.49 -5.12 -3.28
N THR A 58 11.44 -5.41 -4.18
CA THR A 58 11.14 -6.01 -5.49
C THR A 58 10.37 -7.32 -5.36
N GLU A 59 10.68 -8.15 -4.36
CA GLU A 59 9.95 -9.40 -4.08
C GLU A 59 8.49 -9.13 -3.72
N THR A 60 8.25 -8.19 -2.82
CA THR A 60 6.90 -7.76 -2.43
C THR A 60 6.12 -7.23 -3.62
N LEU A 61 6.75 -6.41 -4.47
CA LEU A 61 6.10 -5.86 -5.66
C LEU A 61 5.70 -6.96 -6.64
N ASN A 62 6.59 -7.91 -6.91
CA ASN A 62 6.28 -9.05 -7.76
C ASN A 62 5.09 -9.86 -7.23
N LEU A 63 5.02 -10.06 -5.90
CA LEU A 63 3.89 -10.76 -5.27
C LEU A 63 2.57 -10.00 -5.48
N ILE A 64 2.59 -8.67 -5.33
CA ILE A 64 1.42 -7.81 -5.56
C ILE A 64 0.97 -7.89 -7.02
N GLU A 65 1.89 -7.76 -7.98
CA GLU A 65 1.56 -7.82 -9.40
C GLU A 65 0.98 -9.19 -9.80
N GLN A 66 1.51 -10.28 -9.26
CA GLN A 66 0.96 -11.62 -9.46
C GLN A 66 -0.48 -11.72 -8.95
N ILE A 67 -0.76 -11.19 -7.76
CA ILE A 67 -2.12 -11.20 -7.17
C ILE A 67 -3.11 -10.36 -8.01
N LEU A 68 -2.65 -9.25 -8.58
CA LEU A 68 -3.49 -8.35 -9.36
C LEU A 68 -3.78 -8.90 -10.77
N THR A 69 -2.88 -9.71 -11.32
CA THR A 69 -2.98 -10.27 -12.68
C THR A 69 -3.71 -11.62 -12.73
N ASP A 70 -3.70 -12.39 -11.64
CA ASP A 70 -4.54 -13.61 -11.41
C ASP A 70 -6.05 -13.35 -11.55
#